data_AF-A0A2Z5G2F1-F1
#
_entry.id   AF-A0A2Z5G2F1-F1
#
_cell.length_a   1.000
_cell.length_b   1.000
_cell.length_c   1.000
_cell.angle_alpha   90.00
_cell.angle_beta   90.00
_cell.angle_gamma   90.00
#
_symmetry.space_group_name_H-M   'P 1'
#
loop_
_entity.id
_entity.type
_entity.pdbx_description
1 polymer ?
#
loop_
_entity_poly.entity_id
_entity_poly.type
_entity_poly.pdbx_seq_one_letter_code
_entity_poly.pdbx_strand_id
1 'polypeptide(L)'
;MPAATGFKGAWLRPFFFYGNNRVSLLGGALTSAAAFTLVGFWVVALFGHGGSSNPYLGIILDLILPAVFLFGLALIPVGILWRRKKLKAAGQVPFIFPEVDPRDPVFRHGIEFVVIATFINFVIVGTASYRGVAYMDTPSFCGTSCHVMAPEWTAYHFSAHAGVACTDCHIAAGGAGFVKAKLNGTKQLLMVVLHNYPRPILAGDKIPAAQTTCLNCHNPGNYVGDKLVVSSSYGDDENNTLTHSLVLLHVGGRNSASQLSGIHGAHMGHIEYIATDSTHQSIPWVGKTNDDGSVSEFVSSDAKGSVTGQKHVMDCIDCHNRAAHSFDTPEEVLNRNMAQGSPNASLPFVHKESLALLKAVYPSPEIARSRIVFGLKDFYQSQYPAIWNGQQTQIDQAAKTLATIYSRNVFPFMNVTWGTHPNNLGHNDYPGCFRCHDGSHNTKAGASISNDCSVCHNLLATDEANPKLLSELGMQ
;
A
#
# COMPACT_ATOMS: atom_id res chain seq x y z
N MET A 1 -64.65 21.23 36.00
CA MET A 1 -63.39 21.66 36.65
C MET A 1 -62.25 21.40 35.66
N PRO A 2 -61.35 22.37 35.41
CA PRO A 2 -60.59 22.42 34.17
C PRO A 2 -59.50 21.34 34.17
N ALA A 3 -59.56 20.44 33.19
CA ALA A 3 -58.59 19.38 33.01
C ALA A 3 -57.25 19.99 32.56
N ALA A 4 -56.31 20.04 33.50
CA ALA A 4 -54.86 20.18 33.32
C ALA A 4 -54.40 20.76 31.96
N THR A 5 -54.51 22.08 31.80
CA THR A 5 -53.74 22.87 30.82
C THR A 5 -52.28 22.99 31.27
N GLY A 6 -51.63 21.85 31.49
CA GLY A 6 -50.19 21.75 31.70
C GLY A 6 -49.52 21.17 30.46
N PHE A 7 -48.24 21.49 30.26
CA PHE A 7 -47.39 20.94 29.18
C PHE A 7 -47.57 19.42 28.97
N LYS A 8 -47.79 18.67 30.06
CA LYS A 8 -48.07 17.22 30.05
C LYS A 8 -49.34 16.84 29.27
N GLY A 9 -50.43 17.59 29.42
CA GLY A 9 -51.71 17.31 28.75
C GLY A 9 -51.75 17.75 27.30
N ALA A 10 -51.18 18.93 27.00
CA ALA A 10 -51.26 19.55 25.69
C ALA A 10 -50.23 19.02 24.67
N TRP A 11 -49.06 18.56 25.12
CA TRP A 11 -47.95 18.18 24.23
C TRP A 11 -47.49 16.74 24.38
N LEU A 12 -47.32 16.22 25.62
CA LEU A 12 -46.78 14.87 25.82
C LEU A 12 -47.77 13.76 25.45
N ARG A 13 -49.04 13.87 25.83
CA ARG A 13 -50.05 12.83 25.53
C ARG A 13 -50.25 12.61 24.02
N PRO A 14 -50.42 13.68 23.19
CA PRO A 14 -50.49 13.50 21.74
C PRO A 14 -49.19 12.93 21.15
N PHE A 15 -48.04 13.37 21.64
CA PHE A 15 -46.73 12.91 21.13
C PHE A 15 -46.53 11.41 21.34
N PHE A 16 -46.73 10.89 22.55
CA PHE A 16 -46.58 9.46 22.83
C PHE A 16 -47.66 8.62 22.13
N PHE A 17 -48.89 9.11 22.08
CA PHE A 17 -49.97 8.42 21.36
C PHE A 17 -49.65 8.28 19.87
N TYR A 18 -49.29 9.37 19.19
CA TYR A 18 -48.95 9.29 17.76
C TYR A 18 -47.61 8.58 17.54
N GLY A 19 -46.67 8.71 18.47
CA GLY A 19 -45.33 8.10 18.42
C GLY A 19 -45.30 6.59 18.68
N ASN A 20 -46.38 5.98 19.19
CA ASN A 20 -46.42 4.54 19.43
C ASN A 20 -46.68 3.71 18.14
N ASN A 21 -45.85 3.89 17.12
CA ASN A 21 -45.93 3.20 15.84
C ASN A 21 -44.55 2.68 15.43
N ARG A 22 -44.50 1.69 14.54
CA ARG A 22 -43.25 1.03 14.14
C ARG A 22 -42.18 1.99 13.64
N VAL A 23 -42.54 3.04 12.91
CA VAL A 23 -41.58 4.01 12.34
C VAL A 23 -40.98 4.89 13.42
N SER A 24 -41.81 5.45 14.30
CA SER A 24 -41.34 6.29 15.40
C SER A 24 -40.58 5.48 16.46
N LEU A 25 -40.97 4.23 16.74
CA LEU A 25 -40.25 3.33 17.65
C LEU A 25 -38.89 2.92 17.07
N LEU A 26 -38.81 2.63 15.77
CA LEU A 26 -37.53 2.38 15.08
C LEU A 26 -36.64 3.62 15.11
N GLY A 27 -37.21 4.81 14.86
CA GLY A 27 -36.49 6.08 14.98
C GLY A 27 -35.91 6.29 16.37
N GLY A 28 -36.73 6.07 17.42
CA GLY A 28 -36.29 6.12 18.82
C GLY A 28 -35.16 5.14 19.13
N ALA A 29 -35.25 3.90 18.64
CA ALA A 29 -34.20 2.89 18.80
C ALA A 29 -32.88 3.30 18.11
N LEU A 30 -32.94 3.78 16.87
CA LEU A 30 -31.76 4.25 16.13
C LEU A 30 -31.10 5.47 16.78
N THR A 31 -31.90 6.47 17.16
CA THR A 31 -31.39 7.69 17.82
C THR A 31 -30.73 7.36 19.15
N SER A 32 -31.37 6.55 19.99
CA SER A 32 -30.78 6.20 21.28
C SER A 32 -29.56 5.27 21.14
N ALA A 33 -29.57 4.31 20.20
CA ALA A 33 -28.40 3.47 19.93
C ALA A 33 -27.21 4.31 19.46
N ALA A 34 -27.42 5.22 18.51
CA ALA A 34 -26.38 6.13 18.04
C ALA A 34 -25.88 7.04 19.18
N ALA A 35 -26.78 7.58 20.01
CA ALA A 35 -26.42 8.43 21.15
C ALA A 35 -25.58 7.69 22.20
N PHE A 36 -25.98 6.48 22.60
CA PHE A 36 -25.21 5.68 23.56
C PHE A 36 -23.86 5.27 22.98
N THR A 37 -23.77 5.00 21.67
CA THR A 37 -22.50 4.72 20.98
C THR A 37 -21.57 5.94 21.02
N LEU A 38 -22.10 7.13 20.71
CA LEU A 38 -21.36 8.39 20.78
C LEU A 38 -20.86 8.69 22.19
N VAL A 39 -21.75 8.62 23.18
CA VAL A 39 -21.41 8.89 24.58
C VAL A 39 -20.39 7.88 25.12
N GLY A 40 -20.59 6.59 24.87
CA GLY A 40 -19.66 5.54 25.31
C GLY A 40 -18.27 5.75 24.73
N PHE A 41 -18.18 6.16 23.46
CA PHE A 41 -16.91 6.49 22.85
C PHE A 41 -16.29 7.78 23.40
N TRP A 42 -17.07 8.84 23.61
CA TRP A 42 -16.57 10.08 24.21
C TRP A 42 -15.99 9.84 25.61
N VAL A 43 -16.59 8.93 26.39
CA VAL A 43 -16.03 8.51 27.68
C VAL A 43 -14.68 7.82 27.51
N VAL A 44 -14.57 6.89 26.55
CA VAL A 44 -13.28 6.23 26.24
C VAL A 44 -12.24 7.23 25.72
N ALA A 45 -12.64 8.19 24.89
CA ALA A 45 -11.75 9.20 24.33
C ALA A 45 -11.25 10.22 25.38
N LEU A 46 -12.10 10.62 26.34
CA LEU A 46 -11.77 11.60 27.37
C LEU A 46 -11.05 10.99 28.58
N PHE A 47 -11.34 9.74 28.94
CA PHE A 47 -10.84 9.11 30.17
C PHE A 47 -9.96 7.87 29.93
N GLY A 48 -10.00 7.29 28.74
CA GLY A 48 -9.13 6.18 28.35
C GLY A 48 -7.74 6.69 27.97
N HIS A 49 -6.71 6.27 28.71
CA HIS A 49 -5.30 6.60 28.46
C HIS A 49 -4.71 5.83 27.26
N GLY A 50 -5.48 5.70 26.18
CA GLY A 50 -5.17 4.84 25.05
C GLY A 50 -6.17 5.01 23.91
N GLY A 51 -6.47 6.26 23.55
CA GLY A 51 -7.16 6.53 22.29
C GLY A 51 -6.36 5.87 21.17
N SER A 52 -6.92 4.85 20.52
CA SER A 52 -6.23 4.18 19.43
C SER A 52 -5.85 5.23 18.39
N SER A 53 -4.62 5.18 17.89
CA SER A 53 -4.18 6.01 16.77
C SER A 53 -4.98 5.77 15.48
N ASN A 54 -5.91 4.81 15.50
CA ASN A 54 -6.78 4.45 14.40
C ASN A 54 -7.81 5.58 14.13
N PRO A 55 -7.62 6.35 13.05
CA PRO A 55 -8.41 7.55 12.72
C PRO A 55 -9.84 7.23 12.25
N TYR A 56 -10.16 5.95 12.05
CA TYR A 56 -11.47 5.51 11.64
C TYR A 56 -12.52 5.54 12.75
N LEU A 57 -12.08 5.44 14.00
CA LEU A 57 -12.98 5.72 15.12
C LEU A 57 -13.54 7.13 14.95
N GLY A 58 -12.71 8.11 14.57
CA GLY A 58 -13.14 9.46 14.22
C GLY A 58 -14.22 9.50 13.13
N ILE A 59 -14.06 8.84 11.97
CA ILE A 59 -15.11 8.89 10.92
C ILE A 59 -16.42 8.20 11.33
N ILE A 60 -16.34 7.03 11.98
CA ILE A 60 -17.54 6.35 12.45
C ILE A 60 -18.28 7.24 13.46
N LEU A 61 -17.55 7.89 14.35
CA LEU A 61 -18.11 8.58 15.51
C LEU A 61 -18.45 10.04 15.23
N ASP A 62 -17.73 10.70 14.34
CA ASP A 62 -17.92 12.12 14.05
C ASP A 62 -18.75 12.36 12.78
N LEU A 63 -18.98 11.34 11.94
CA LEU A 63 -19.76 11.47 10.71
C LEU A 63 -20.93 10.46 10.60
N ILE A 64 -20.62 9.15 10.65
CA ILE A 64 -21.65 8.12 10.36
C ILE A 64 -22.67 8.02 11.49
N LEU A 65 -22.22 7.91 12.75
CA LEU A 65 -23.13 7.82 13.90
C LEU A 65 -23.98 9.09 14.07
N PRO A 66 -23.46 10.32 13.89
CA PRO A 66 -24.28 11.53 13.84
C PRO A 66 -25.32 11.50 12.70
N ALA A 67 -24.96 11.01 11.51
CA ALA A 67 -25.93 10.86 10.41
C ALA A 67 -27.04 9.86 10.75
N VAL A 68 -26.72 8.72 11.36
CA VAL A 68 -27.70 7.73 11.83
C VAL A 68 -28.57 8.30 12.96
N PHE A 69 -27.98 9.09 13.87
CA PHE A 69 -28.70 9.79 14.93
C PHE A 69 -29.74 10.76 14.36
N LEU A 70 -29.33 11.60 13.40
CA LEU A 70 -30.21 12.56 12.72
C LEU A 70 -31.29 11.85 11.90
N PHE A 71 -30.94 10.76 11.21
CA PHE A 71 -31.91 9.95 10.47
C PHE A 71 -32.96 9.33 11.40
N GLY A 72 -32.54 8.72 12.51
CA GLY A 72 -33.45 8.22 13.54
C GLY A 72 -34.36 9.33 14.10
N LEU A 73 -33.80 10.52 14.33
CA LEU A 73 -34.52 11.68 14.85
C LEU A 73 -35.56 12.20 13.85
N ALA A 74 -35.29 12.08 12.54
CA ALA A 74 -36.25 12.41 11.48
C ALA A 74 -37.37 11.37 11.34
N LEU A 75 -37.10 10.08 11.60
CA LEU A 75 -38.13 9.03 11.56
C LEU A 75 -39.21 9.20 12.64
N ILE A 76 -38.86 9.77 13.81
CA ILE A 76 -39.80 10.03 14.90
C ILE A 76 -40.98 10.94 14.46
N PRO A 77 -40.76 12.19 14.00
CA PRO A 77 -41.82 13.07 13.53
C PRO A 77 -42.49 12.56 12.25
N VAL A 78 -41.76 11.89 11.34
CA VAL A 78 -42.35 11.28 10.14
C VAL A 78 -43.38 10.22 10.53
N GLY A 79 -43.06 9.32 11.46
CA GLY A 79 -44.00 8.31 11.95
C GLY A 79 -45.20 8.92 12.66
N ILE A 80 -44.99 9.97 13.46
CA ILE A 80 -46.06 10.73 14.13
C ILE A 80 -47.01 11.36 13.10
N LEU A 81 -46.48 12.06 12.10
CA LEU A 81 -47.26 12.72 11.06
C LEU A 81 -48.00 11.70 10.19
N TRP A 82 -47.37 10.58 9.86
CA TRP A 82 -47.99 9.52 9.09
C TRP A 82 -49.15 8.87 9.84
N ARG A 83 -48.95 8.52 11.12
CA ARG A 83 -50.03 7.97 11.96
C ARG A 83 -51.16 8.99 12.14
N ARG A 84 -50.83 10.26 12.35
CA ARG A 84 -51.83 11.34 12.44
C ARG A 84 -52.64 11.49 11.15
N LYS A 85 -51.99 11.50 9.99
CA LYS A 85 -52.69 11.54 8.68
C LYS A 85 -53.61 10.34 8.50
N LYS A 86 -53.13 9.13 8.80
CA LYS A 86 -53.91 7.89 8.70
C LYS A 86 -55.14 7.90 9.62
N LEU A 87 -54.97 8.29 10.88
CA LEU A 87 -56.06 8.36 11.85
C LEU A 87 -57.06 9.49 11.52
N LYS A 88 -56.58 10.63 11.02
CA LYS A 88 -57.46 11.73 10.57
C LYS A 88 -58.28 11.33 9.35
N ALA A 89 -57.67 10.65 8.37
CA ALA A 89 -58.38 10.14 7.20
C ALA A 89 -59.41 9.05 7.57
N ALA A 90 -59.14 8.27 8.61
CA ALA A 90 -60.07 7.26 9.13
C ALA A 90 -61.12 7.81 10.12
N GLY A 91 -61.07 9.10 10.47
CA GLY A 91 -61.95 9.69 11.49
C GLY A 91 -61.72 9.18 12.92
N GLN A 92 -60.62 8.47 13.18
CA GLN A 92 -60.31 7.80 14.45
C GLN A 92 -59.39 8.63 15.36
N VAL A 93 -59.48 9.96 15.29
CA VAL A 93 -58.69 10.84 16.17
C VAL A 93 -59.43 10.97 17.51
N PRO A 94 -58.84 10.54 18.64
CA PRO A 94 -59.50 10.61 19.92
C PRO A 94 -59.70 12.07 20.38
N PHE A 95 -60.85 12.36 20.98
CA PHE A 95 -61.16 13.67 21.58
C PHE A 95 -60.33 13.97 22.83
N ILE A 96 -59.95 12.92 23.58
CA ILE A 96 -59.05 12.99 24.73
C ILE A 96 -57.94 11.96 24.52
N PHE A 97 -56.68 12.42 24.52
CA PHE A 97 -55.55 11.50 24.39
C PHE A 97 -55.38 10.64 25.66
N PRO A 98 -55.03 9.35 25.52
CA PRO A 98 -54.80 8.45 26.64
C PRO A 98 -53.79 9.02 27.64
N GLU A 99 -53.98 8.70 28.93
CA GLU A 99 -52.98 9.04 29.94
C GLU A 99 -51.72 8.20 29.73
N VAL A 100 -50.55 8.81 29.98
CA VAL A 100 -49.27 8.10 29.94
C VAL A 100 -49.15 7.33 31.27
N ASP A 101 -49.59 6.06 31.29
CA ASP A 101 -49.41 5.16 32.43
C ASP A 101 -48.29 4.16 32.15
N PRO A 102 -47.19 4.17 32.94
CA PRO A 102 -46.13 3.16 32.87
C PRO A 102 -46.60 1.72 33.10
N ARG A 103 -47.80 1.53 33.67
CA ARG A 103 -48.43 0.22 33.90
C ARG A 103 -49.23 -0.30 32.71
N ASP A 104 -49.47 0.52 31.67
CA ASP A 104 -50.12 0.08 30.43
C ASP A 104 -49.20 -0.90 29.67
N PRO A 105 -49.61 -2.15 29.42
CA PRO A 105 -48.81 -3.14 28.69
C PRO A 105 -48.37 -2.64 27.31
N VAL A 106 -49.21 -1.88 26.61
CA VAL A 106 -48.90 -1.39 25.26
C VAL A 106 -47.79 -0.34 25.30
N PHE A 107 -47.82 0.55 26.29
CA PHE A 107 -46.77 1.55 26.50
C PHE A 107 -45.47 0.90 26.99
N ARG A 108 -45.58 -0.04 27.94
CA ARG A 108 -44.45 -0.80 28.49
C ARG A 108 -43.72 -1.61 27.43
N HIS A 109 -44.45 -2.36 26.58
CA HIS A 109 -43.83 -3.10 25.48
C HIS A 109 -43.17 -2.20 24.44
N GLY A 110 -43.69 -0.98 24.23
CA GLY A 110 -43.03 0.03 23.41
C GLY A 110 -41.68 0.48 23.97
N ILE A 111 -41.61 0.74 25.28
CA ILE A 111 -40.36 1.09 25.97
C ILE A 111 -39.38 -0.09 25.99
N GLU A 112 -39.85 -1.28 26.36
CA GLU A 112 -39.04 -2.51 26.37
C GLU A 112 -38.45 -2.77 24.98
N PHE A 113 -39.26 -2.63 23.91
CA PHE A 113 -38.79 -2.76 22.54
C PHE A 113 -37.69 -1.74 22.22
N VAL A 114 -37.89 -0.46 22.54
CA VAL A 114 -36.88 0.57 22.28
C VAL A 114 -35.60 0.24 23.05
N VAL A 115 -35.65 -0.07 24.34
CA VAL A 115 -34.46 -0.39 25.15
C VAL A 115 -33.71 -1.60 24.59
N ILE A 116 -34.42 -2.70 24.29
CA ILE A 116 -33.81 -3.92 23.74
C ILE A 116 -33.24 -3.66 22.34
N ALA A 117 -34.00 -3.02 21.45
CA ALA A 117 -33.54 -2.70 20.11
C ALA A 117 -32.34 -1.74 20.14
N THR A 118 -32.31 -0.79 21.08
CA THR A 118 -31.18 0.12 21.29
C THR A 118 -29.93 -0.63 21.71
N PHE A 119 -30.04 -1.52 22.69
CA PHE A 119 -28.91 -2.33 23.13
C PHE A 119 -28.38 -3.23 22.00
N ILE A 120 -29.27 -3.93 21.29
CA ILE A 120 -28.90 -4.79 20.18
C ILE A 120 -28.23 -3.99 19.06
N ASN A 121 -28.81 -2.85 18.65
CA ASN A 121 -28.24 -2.01 17.60
C ASN A 121 -26.90 -1.40 18.03
N PHE A 122 -26.75 -0.99 19.29
CA PHE A 122 -25.48 -0.52 19.84
C PHE A 122 -24.39 -1.59 19.69
N VAL A 123 -24.68 -2.83 20.11
CA VAL A 123 -23.71 -3.94 20.02
C VAL A 123 -23.40 -4.27 18.56
N ILE A 124 -24.42 -4.42 17.71
CA ILE A 124 -24.24 -4.80 16.30
C ILE A 124 -23.52 -3.70 15.53
N VAL A 125 -24.01 -2.46 15.57
CA VAL A 125 -23.45 -1.34 14.79
C VAL A 125 -22.08 -0.96 15.31
N GLY A 126 -21.88 -0.91 16.64
CA GLY A 126 -20.58 -0.62 17.23
C GLY A 126 -19.53 -1.66 16.83
N THR A 127 -19.84 -2.95 17.00
CA THR A 127 -18.92 -4.05 16.65
C THR A 127 -18.67 -4.13 15.16
N ALA A 128 -19.72 -4.04 14.32
CA ALA A 128 -19.61 -4.11 12.87
C ALA A 128 -18.80 -2.94 12.30
N SER A 129 -19.03 -1.73 12.82
CA SER A 129 -18.28 -0.55 12.39
C SER A 129 -16.80 -0.69 12.74
N TYR A 130 -16.47 -1.04 13.99
CA TYR A 130 -15.09 -1.24 14.43
C TYR A 130 -14.38 -2.34 13.61
N ARG A 131 -15.01 -3.51 13.45
CA ARG A 131 -14.42 -4.62 12.69
C ARG A 131 -14.29 -4.32 11.21
N GLY A 132 -15.30 -3.71 10.60
CA GLY A 132 -15.27 -3.35 9.18
C GLY A 132 -14.13 -2.37 8.87
N VAL A 133 -13.93 -1.41 9.76
CA VAL A 133 -12.83 -0.47 9.71
C VAL A 133 -11.47 -1.12 9.88
N ALA A 134 -11.29 -1.92 10.92
CA ALA A 134 -10.02 -2.59 11.17
C ALA A 134 -9.66 -3.53 10.02
N TYR A 135 -10.67 -4.15 9.39
CA TYR A 135 -10.46 -4.96 8.19
C TYR A 135 -10.02 -4.12 6.98
N MET A 136 -10.59 -2.93 6.78
CA MET A 136 -10.21 -2.04 5.67
C MET A 136 -8.78 -1.48 5.75
N ASP A 137 -8.11 -1.62 6.90
CA ASP A 137 -6.69 -1.31 7.09
C ASP A 137 -5.75 -2.48 6.78
N THR A 138 -6.30 -3.68 6.60
CA THR A 138 -5.47 -4.87 6.42
C THR A 138 -4.84 -4.91 5.03
N PRO A 139 -3.62 -5.49 4.89
CA PRO A 139 -3.05 -5.79 3.59
C PRO A 139 -3.99 -6.61 2.70
N SER A 140 -4.70 -7.58 3.28
CA SER A 140 -5.68 -8.39 2.54
C SER A 140 -6.77 -7.55 1.90
N PHE A 141 -7.32 -6.55 2.60
CA PHE A 141 -8.34 -5.70 2.01
C PHE A 141 -7.77 -4.92 0.81
N CYS A 142 -6.61 -4.28 0.97
CA CYS A 142 -6.00 -3.49 -0.10
C CYS A 142 -5.59 -4.34 -1.31
N GLY A 143 -5.02 -5.51 -1.08
CA GLY A 143 -4.44 -6.34 -2.15
C GLY A 143 -5.39 -7.32 -2.81
N THR A 144 -6.45 -7.77 -2.12
CA THR A 144 -7.34 -8.82 -2.63
C THR A 144 -8.72 -8.35 -3.04
N SER A 145 -9.18 -7.19 -2.54
CA SER A 145 -10.54 -6.72 -2.83
C SER A 145 -10.71 -6.26 -4.29
N CYS A 146 -9.63 -5.80 -4.92
CA CYS A 146 -9.64 -5.27 -6.28
C CYS A 146 -8.60 -5.98 -7.13
N HIS A 147 -9.01 -6.59 -8.25
CA HIS A 147 -8.10 -7.32 -9.15
C HIS A 147 -6.97 -6.45 -9.72
N VAL A 148 -7.18 -5.14 -9.88
CA VAL A 148 -6.16 -4.19 -10.36
C VAL A 148 -4.94 -4.09 -9.43
N MET A 149 -5.09 -4.50 -8.17
CA MET A 149 -4.02 -4.51 -7.18
C MET A 149 -3.19 -5.80 -7.15
N ALA A 150 -3.57 -6.81 -7.96
CA ALA A 150 -2.85 -8.09 -7.98
C ALA A 150 -1.33 -7.96 -8.23
N PRO A 151 -0.81 -7.05 -9.08
CA PRO A 151 0.64 -6.87 -9.22
C PRO A 151 1.31 -6.49 -7.90
N GLU A 152 0.83 -5.42 -7.25
CA GLU A 152 1.42 -4.92 -6.01
C GLU A 152 1.20 -5.89 -4.83
N TRP A 153 0.05 -6.57 -4.78
CA TRP A 153 -0.24 -7.60 -3.78
C TRP A 153 0.72 -8.79 -3.89
N THR A 154 0.97 -9.24 -5.12
CA THR A 154 1.89 -10.36 -5.36
C THR A 154 3.32 -9.96 -4.98
N ALA A 155 3.78 -8.77 -5.42
CA ALA A 155 5.09 -8.24 -5.09
C ALA A 155 5.30 -8.04 -3.58
N TYR A 156 4.25 -7.63 -2.85
CA TYR A 156 4.28 -7.44 -1.39
C TYR A 156 4.76 -8.67 -0.63
N HIS A 157 4.31 -9.87 -1.02
CA HIS A 157 4.59 -11.12 -0.31
C HIS A 157 6.05 -11.56 -0.39
N PHE A 158 6.80 -11.05 -1.38
CA PHE A 158 8.19 -11.41 -1.62
C PHE A 158 9.14 -10.24 -1.41
N SER A 159 8.66 -9.18 -0.75
CA SER A 159 9.44 -7.99 -0.43
C SER A 159 10.05 -8.06 0.97
N ALA A 160 11.00 -7.16 1.25
CA ALA A 160 11.55 -6.96 2.59
C ALA A 160 10.53 -6.44 3.62
N HIS A 161 9.35 -5.99 3.16
CA HIS A 161 8.28 -5.46 4.00
C HIS A 161 7.04 -6.39 4.03
N ALA A 162 7.19 -7.65 3.63
CA ALA A 162 6.16 -8.67 3.83
C ALA A 162 5.82 -8.75 5.33
N GLY A 163 4.61 -8.36 5.70
CA GLY A 163 4.16 -8.27 7.10
C GLY A 163 3.94 -6.86 7.65
N VAL A 164 4.37 -5.81 6.93
CA VAL A 164 4.03 -4.41 7.26
C VAL A 164 2.66 -4.06 6.68
N ALA A 165 1.81 -3.34 7.40
CA ALA A 165 0.49 -3.00 6.89
C ALA A 165 0.61 -1.99 5.72
N CYS A 166 -0.21 -2.14 4.67
CA CYS A 166 -0.18 -1.20 3.55
C CYS A 166 -0.39 0.26 4.02
N THR A 167 -1.18 0.45 5.07
CA THR A 167 -1.49 1.77 5.62
C THR A 167 -0.32 2.44 6.32
N ASP A 168 0.64 1.67 6.83
CA ASP A 168 1.83 2.23 7.51
C ASP A 168 2.75 2.97 6.52
N CYS A 169 2.64 2.66 5.23
CA CYS A 169 3.35 3.34 4.15
C CYS A 169 2.45 4.24 3.30
N HIS A 170 1.21 3.84 2.99
CA HIS A 170 0.35 4.56 2.05
C HIS A 170 -0.60 5.59 2.67
N ILE A 171 -0.72 5.64 4.01
CA ILE A 171 -1.57 6.60 4.71
C ILE A 171 -0.71 7.41 5.67
N ALA A 172 -0.67 8.72 5.48
CA ALA A 172 0.03 9.62 6.40
C ALA A 172 -0.61 9.56 7.80
N ALA A 173 0.23 9.61 8.83
CA ALA A 173 -0.23 9.61 10.22
C ALA A 173 -1.17 10.79 10.53
N GLY A 174 -2.07 10.58 11.50
CA GLY A 174 -3.02 11.59 11.98
C GLY A 174 -4.31 11.71 11.16
N GLY A 175 -5.29 12.44 11.71
CA GLY A 175 -6.64 12.51 11.14
C GLY A 175 -6.71 13.10 9.73
N ALA A 176 -5.86 14.09 9.41
CA ALA A 176 -5.83 14.71 8.09
C ALA A 176 -5.33 13.74 7.00
N GLY A 177 -4.27 12.98 7.28
CA GLY A 177 -3.73 11.96 6.37
C GLY A 177 -4.77 10.88 6.07
N PHE A 178 -5.54 10.51 7.08
CA PHE A 178 -6.63 9.56 6.96
C PHE A 178 -7.80 10.04 6.09
N VAL A 179 -8.30 11.25 6.34
CA VAL A 179 -9.38 11.84 5.53
C VAL A 179 -8.94 11.91 4.08
N LYS A 180 -7.70 12.34 3.81
CA LYS A 180 -7.11 12.36 2.48
C LYS A 180 -7.07 10.95 1.86
N ALA A 181 -6.66 9.94 2.62
CA ALA A 181 -6.66 8.55 2.17
C ALA A 181 -8.06 8.03 1.82
N LYS A 182 -9.11 8.38 2.58
CA LYS A 182 -10.48 7.98 2.26
C LYS A 182 -11.08 8.69 1.05
N LEU A 183 -10.80 9.99 0.88
CA LEU A 183 -11.19 10.70 -0.33
C LEU A 183 -10.50 10.12 -1.56
N ASN A 184 -9.19 9.82 -1.46
CA ASN A 184 -8.43 9.17 -2.52
C ASN A 184 -8.92 7.74 -2.78
N GLY A 185 -9.20 6.94 -1.75
CA GLY A 185 -9.75 5.59 -1.89
C GLY A 185 -11.13 5.58 -2.54
N THR A 186 -11.99 6.56 -2.22
CA THR A 186 -13.29 6.72 -2.88
C THR A 186 -13.12 7.06 -4.36
N LYS A 187 -12.20 7.98 -4.68
CA LYS A 187 -11.84 8.27 -6.08
C LYS A 187 -11.31 7.02 -6.79
N GLN A 188 -10.45 6.24 -6.16
CA GLN A 188 -9.91 5.00 -6.72
C GLN A 188 -10.99 3.95 -6.95
N LEU A 189 -11.92 3.78 -6.00
CA LEU A 189 -13.06 2.89 -6.16
C LEU A 189 -13.91 3.31 -7.38
N LEU A 190 -14.21 4.60 -7.52
CA LEU A 190 -14.94 5.11 -8.69
C LEU A 190 -14.17 4.88 -10.00
N MET A 191 -12.85 5.11 -10.00
CA MET A 191 -12.00 4.81 -11.16
C MET A 191 -12.09 3.33 -11.56
N VAL A 192 -12.05 2.40 -10.60
CA VAL A 192 -12.16 0.96 -10.86
C VAL A 192 -13.55 0.59 -11.37
N VAL A 193 -14.63 1.09 -10.74
CA VAL A 193 -16.02 0.82 -11.15
C VAL A 193 -16.28 1.35 -12.57
N LEU A 194 -15.78 2.54 -12.89
CA LEU A 194 -15.94 3.18 -14.20
C LEU A 194 -14.88 2.71 -15.23
N HIS A 195 -14.01 1.77 -14.86
CA HIS A 195 -12.92 1.27 -15.72
C HIS A 195 -11.98 2.38 -16.25
N ASN A 196 -11.82 3.46 -15.48
CA ASN A 196 -11.03 4.63 -15.83
C ASN A 196 -9.81 4.76 -14.92
N TYR A 197 -8.80 3.93 -15.16
CA TYR A 197 -7.53 3.92 -14.40
C TYR A 197 -6.34 3.63 -15.33
N PRO A 198 -5.14 4.12 -15.01
CA PRO A 198 -3.95 3.85 -15.81
C PRO A 198 -3.52 2.38 -15.70
N ARG A 199 -2.94 1.86 -16.78
CA ARG A 199 -2.35 0.53 -16.87
C ARG A 199 -0.96 0.68 -17.53
N PRO A 200 0.15 0.55 -16.78
CA PRO A 200 0.25 0.16 -15.36
C PRO A 200 -0.15 1.28 -14.37
N ILE A 201 -0.38 0.89 -13.12
CA ILE A 201 -0.50 1.83 -12.01
C ILE A 201 0.91 2.12 -11.48
N LEU A 202 1.39 3.35 -11.63
CA LEU A 202 2.67 3.78 -11.09
C LEU A 202 2.49 4.47 -9.73
N ALA A 203 3.45 4.29 -8.82
CA ALA A 203 3.45 4.93 -7.52
C ALA A 203 3.51 6.46 -7.64
N GLY A 204 4.52 7.01 -8.34
CA GLY A 204 4.74 8.47 -8.42
C GLY A 204 4.74 9.13 -7.03
N ASP A 205 4.22 10.35 -6.94
CA ASP A 205 4.10 11.11 -5.68
C ASP A 205 2.97 10.65 -4.73
N LYS A 206 2.51 9.40 -4.84
CA LYS A 206 1.36 8.90 -4.06
C LYS A 206 1.73 8.38 -2.67
N ILE A 207 3.03 8.27 -2.36
CA ILE A 207 3.52 7.88 -1.05
C ILE A 207 3.70 9.14 -0.20
N PRO A 208 3.18 9.19 1.04
CA PRO A 208 3.51 10.25 1.98
C PRO A 208 5.02 10.32 2.25
N ALA A 209 5.50 11.53 2.52
CA ALA A 209 6.92 11.80 2.75
C ALA A 209 7.51 10.87 3.83
N ALA A 210 8.76 10.45 3.61
CA ALA A 210 9.45 9.45 4.44
C ALA A 210 9.46 9.78 5.94
N GLN A 211 9.43 11.08 6.31
CA GLN A 211 9.41 11.53 7.71
C GLN A 211 8.15 11.09 8.47
N THR A 212 7.06 10.80 7.75
CA THR A 212 5.79 10.35 8.34
C THR A 212 5.51 8.87 8.14
N THR A 213 6.38 8.15 7.43
CA THR A 213 6.22 6.75 7.03
C THR A 213 7.47 5.96 7.38
N CYS A 214 8.50 6.00 6.53
CA CYS A 214 9.74 5.23 6.64
C CYS A 214 10.44 5.47 7.99
N LEU A 215 10.51 6.72 8.44
CA LEU A 215 11.27 7.11 9.63
C LEU A 215 10.63 6.66 10.95
N ASN A 216 9.40 6.15 10.92
CA ASN A 216 8.77 5.55 12.11
C ASN A 216 9.43 4.21 12.48
N CYS A 217 10.06 3.54 11.52
CA CYS A 217 10.72 2.24 11.70
C CYS A 217 12.22 2.27 11.38
N HIS A 218 12.65 3.13 10.46
CA HIS A 218 14.05 3.24 10.03
C HIS A 218 14.70 4.52 10.53
N ASN A 219 15.89 4.41 11.12
CA ASN A 219 16.68 5.58 11.52
C ASN A 219 17.89 5.77 10.58
N PRO A 220 17.88 6.77 9.68
CA PRO A 220 19.00 7.06 8.77
C PRO A 220 20.25 7.57 9.50
N GLY A 221 20.09 8.02 10.75
CA GLY A 221 21.19 8.39 11.63
C GLY A 221 22.00 7.20 12.16
N ASN A 222 21.51 5.96 12.01
CA ASN A 222 22.28 4.78 12.39
C ASN A 222 23.33 4.47 11.33
N TYR A 223 24.56 4.20 11.77
CA TYR A 223 25.63 3.76 10.89
C TYR A 223 25.42 2.30 10.48
N VAL A 224 25.23 2.07 9.17
CA VAL A 224 25.12 0.72 8.59
C VAL A 224 26.51 0.17 8.23
N GLY A 225 27.43 1.06 7.84
CA GLY A 225 28.76 0.68 7.36
C GLY A 225 28.76 0.17 5.92
N ASP A 226 29.81 -0.53 5.55
CA ASP A 226 29.92 -1.15 4.22
C ASP A 226 29.23 -2.51 4.19
N LYS A 227 28.57 -2.82 3.08
CA LYS A 227 27.87 -4.10 2.86
C LYS A 227 28.47 -4.83 1.67
N LEU A 228 28.92 -6.06 1.90
CA LEU A 228 29.29 -6.96 0.81
C LEU A 228 28.02 -7.51 0.15
N VAL A 229 27.87 -7.24 -1.14
CA VAL A 229 26.82 -7.80 -2.00
C VAL A 229 27.47 -8.86 -2.88
N VAL A 230 26.95 -10.08 -2.82
CA VAL A 230 27.37 -11.19 -3.66
C VAL A 230 26.22 -11.50 -4.60
N SER A 231 26.47 -11.43 -5.91
CA SER A 231 25.54 -11.88 -6.93
C SER A 231 26.12 -13.10 -7.65
N SER A 232 25.23 -14.00 -8.05
CA SER A 232 25.55 -15.16 -8.88
C SER A 232 24.90 -14.96 -10.24
N SER A 233 25.62 -15.31 -11.30
CA SER A 233 25.15 -15.25 -12.68
C SER A 233 25.40 -16.59 -13.35
N TYR A 234 24.51 -16.97 -14.27
CA TYR A 234 24.64 -18.19 -15.05
C TYR A 234 24.77 -17.85 -16.53
N GLY A 235 25.70 -18.51 -17.22
CA GLY A 235 25.91 -18.34 -18.65
C GLY A 235 24.81 -18.96 -19.51
N ASP A 236 24.59 -18.40 -20.70
CA ASP A 236 23.70 -18.95 -21.74
C ASP A 236 24.34 -20.12 -22.53
N ASP A 237 25.15 -20.93 -21.85
CA ASP A 237 25.86 -22.08 -22.40
C ASP A 237 25.29 -23.41 -21.89
N GLU A 238 25.78 -24.52 -22.44
CA GLU A 238 25.28 -25.85 -22.10
C GLU A 238 25.52 -26.21 -20.62
N ASN A 239 26.61 -25.72 -20.03
CA ASN A 239 26.97 -26.00 -18.64
C ASN A 239 26.31 -25.01 -17.66
N ASN A 240 25.62 -23.99 -18.16
CA ASN A 240 25.14 -22.84 -17.40
C ASN A 240 26.26 -22.28 -16.51
N THR A 241 27.41 -21.89 -17.11
CA THR A 241 28.62 -21.49 -16.37
C THR A 241 28.29 -20.51 -15.24
N LEU A 242 28.54 -20.92 -14.00
CA LEU A 242 28.33 -20.10 -12.81
C LEU A 242 29.49 -19.13 -12.60
N THR A 243 29.16 -17.86 -12.45
CA THR A 243 30.09 -16.81 -12.05
C THR A 243 29.54 -15.99 -10.89
N HIS A 244 30.44 -15.33 -10.16
CA HIS A 244 30.12 -14.51 -9.01
C HIS A 244 30.71 -13.11 -9.18
N SER A 245 29.92 -12.11 -8.78
CA SER A 245 30.34 -10.72 -8.69
C SER A 245 30.22 -10.26 -7.23
N LEU A 246 31.29 -9.65 -6.71
CA LEU A 246 31.39 -9.21 -5.32
C LEU A 246 31.55 -7.69 -5.30
N VAL A 247 30.59 -7.02 -4.68
CA VAL A 247 30.54 -5.56 -4.60
C VAL A 247 30.55 -5.15 -3.13
N LEU A 248 31.55 -4.39 -2.71
CA LEU A 248 31.55 -3.72 -1.41
C LEU A 248 30.82 -2.39 -1.54
N LEU A 249 29.57 -2.35 -1.11
CA LEU A 249 28.72 -1.17 -1.17
C LEU A 249 28.93 -0.29 0.06
N HIS A 250 29.29 0.98 -0.16
CA HIS A 250 29.49 1.97 0.89
C HIS A 250 28.17 2.57 1.36
N VAL A 251 27.32 1.77 2.03
CA VAL A 251 26.00 2.25 2.52
C VAL A 251 26.19 3.40 3.52
N GLY A 252 27.12 3.23 4.46
CA GLY A 252 27.55 4.28 5.37
C GLY A 252 26.46 4.75 6.33
N GLY A 253 26.38 6.07 6.54
CA GLY A 253 25.50 6.74 7.51
C GLY A 253 26.27 7.66 8.45
N ARG A 254 25.68 7.98 9.60
CA ARG A 254 26.33 8.79 10.65
C ARG A 254 26.94 7.88 11.72
N ASN A 255 28.26 7.91 11.85
CA ASN A 255 28.97 7.13 12.87
C ASN A 255 28.85 7.75 14.28
N SER A 256 29.37 7.07 15.30
CA SER A 256 29.35 7.53 16.70
C SER A 256 30.12 8.84 16.93
N ALA A 257 31.07 9.17 16.06
CA ALA A 257 31.80 10.44 16.05
C ALA A 257 31.06 11.54 15.27
N SER A 258 29.81 11.31 14.88
CA SER A 258 28.98 12.22 14.07
C SER A 258 29.52 12.51 12.66
N GLN A 259 30.43 11.68 12.15
CA GLN A 259 30.92 11.80 10.78
C GLN A 259 29.94 11.13 9.81
N LEU A 260 29.65 11.82 8.71
CA LEU A 260 28.84 11.31 7.61
C LEU A 260 29.74 10.59 6.62
N SER A 261 29.33 9.41 6.17
CA SER A 261 30.07 8.62 5.18
C SER A 261 29.13 7.78 4.31
N GLY A 262 29.63 7.32 3.18
CA GLY A 262 28.91 6.47 2.23
C GLY A 262 27.67 7.14 1.62
N ILE A 263 26.86 6.32 0.97
CA ILE A 263 25.66 6.73 0.24
C ILE A 263 24.68 7.43 1.17
N HIS A 264 24.33 6.87 2.32
CA HIS A 264 23.41 7.54 3.26
C HIS A 264 23.99 8.87 3.76
N GLY A 265 25.28 8.93 4.10
CA GLY A 265 25.92 10.15 4.59
C GLY A 265 25.89 11.28 3.56
N ALA A 266 26.15 10.96 2.29
CA ALA A 266 26.14 11.95 1.18
C ALA A 266 24.75 12.54 0.91
N HIS A 267 23.71 11.76 1.20
CA HIS A 267 22.31 12.12 0.99
C HIS A 267 21.60 12.58 2.27
N MET A 268 22.33 12.68 3.39
CA MET A 268 21.82 13.29 4.63
C MET A 268 21.93 14.81 4.52
N GLY A 269 20.79 15.49 4.37
CA GLY A 269 20.73 16.94 4.26
C GLY A 269 19.43 17.40 3.59
N HIS A 270 19.38 18.67 3.19
CA HIS A 270 18.29 19.18 2.38
C HIS A 270 18.73 19.23 0.91
N ILE A 271 18.26 18.24 0.15
CA ILE A 271 18.48 18.15 -1.29
C ILE A 271 17.11 18.27 -1.95
N GLU A 272 17.01 19.15 -2.93
CA GLU A 272 15.84 19.28 -3.78
C GLU A 272 16.21 18.89 -5.21
N TYR A 273 15.25 18.38 -5.97
CA TYR A 273 15.42 18.14 -7.39
C TYR A 273 14.15 18.51 -8.16
N ILE A 274 14.30 18.71 -9.47
CA ILE A 274 13.18 18.85 -10.41
C ILE A 274 13.25 17.66 -11.36
N ALA A 275 12.15 16.91 -11.49
CA ALA A 275 12.00 15.87 -12.49
C ALA A 275 11.13 16.33 -13.66
N THR A 276 11.40 15.81 -14.86
CA THR A 276 10.63 16.13 -16.08
C THR A 276 9.63 15.05 -16.48
N ASP A 277 9.66 13.90 -15.80
CA ASP A 277 8.76 12.77 -16.01
C ASP A 277 8.10 12.33 -14.70
N SER A 278 6.97 11.62 -14.79
CA SER A 278 6.18 11.19 -13.62
C SER A 278 6.80 10.03 -12.81
N THR A 279 7.89 9.43 -13.30
CA THR A 279 8.63 8.36 -12.62
C THR A 279 9.95 8.85 -12.00
N HIS A 280 10.22 10.15 -12.12
CA HIS A 280 11.41 10.84 -11.62
C HIS A 280 12.70 10.21 -12.13
N GLN A 281 12.72 9.72 -13.37
CA GLN A 281 13.89 9.08 -13.96
C GLN A 281 14.80 10.09 -14.68
N SER A 282 14.27 11.25 -15.06
CA SER A 282 14.98 12.35 -15.69
C SER A 282 14.98 13.55 -14.77
N ILE A 283 16.15 13.85 -14.20
CA ILE A 283 16.36 14.94 -13.25
C ILE A 283 17.33 15.92 -13.90
N PRO A 284 16.88 17.04 -14.48
CA PRO A 284 17.78 18.04 -15.06
C PRO A 284 18.34 19.06 -14.06
N TRP A 285 17.80 19.13 -12.83
CA TRP A 285 18.23 20.10 -11.83
C TRP A 285 18.25 19.48 -10.43
N VAL A 286 19.31 19.80 -9.68
CA VAL A 286 19.50 19.42 -8.28
C VAL A 286 19.96 20.65 -7.50
N GLY A 287 19.35 20.91 -6.36
CA GLY A 287 19.76 21.91 -5.39
C GLY A 287 20.16 21.25 -4.08
N LYS A 288 21.33 21.59 -3.55
CA LYS A 288 21.79 21.14 -2.22
C LYS A 288 21.97 22.34 -1.30
N THR A 289 21.31 22.34 -0.15
CA THR A 289 21.59 23.30 0.92
C THR A 289 22.84 22.88 1.68
N ASN A 290 23.82 23.79 1.76
CA ASN A 290 25.07 23.62 2.48
C ASN A 290 24.90 23.99 3.96
N ASP A 291 25.89 23.63 4.78
CA ASP A 291 25.86 23.87 6.24
C ASP A 291 25.79 25.36 6.62
N ASP A 292 26.29 26.24 5.75
CA ASP A 292 26.22 27.70 5.91
C ASP A 292 24.88 28.31 5.44
N GLY A 293 23.95 27.48 4.96
CA GLY A 293 22.64 27.89 4.43
C GLY A 293 22.65 28.31 2.96
N SER A 294 23.82 28.36 2.30
CA SER A 294 23.88 28.59 0.85
C SER A 294 23.34 27.40 0.06
N VAL A 295 22.91 27.63 -1.19
CA VAL A 295 22.41 26.57 -2.06
C VAL A 295 23.35 26.40 -3.25
N SER A 296 23.87 25.19 -3.42
CA SER A 296 24.59 24.77 -4.62
C SER A 296 23.59 24.22 -5.63
N GLU A 297 23.45 24.90 -6.77
CA GLU A 297 22.57 24.48 -7.87
C GLU A 297 23.39 23.79 -8.96
N PHE A 298 22.97 22.58 -9.33
CA PHE A 298 23.54 21.78 -10.39
C PHE A 298 22.51 21.59 -11.49
N VAL A 299 22.92 21.85 -12.73
CA VAL A 299 22.08 21.70 -13.92
C VAL A 299 22.76 20.71 -14.85
N SER A 300 22.00 19.72 -15.34
CA SER A 300 22.49 18.80 -16.37
C SER A 300 22.83 19.56 -17.65
N SER A 301 23.93 19.20 -18.30
CA SER A 301 24.29 19.74 -19.62
C SER A 301 23.26 19.44 -20.71
N ASP A 302 22.43 18.41 -20.51
CA ASP A 302 21.40 17.98 -21.45
C ASP A 302 20.11 18.80 -21.31
N ALA A 303 20.00 19.64 -20.27
CA ALA A 303 18.86 20.50 -20.04
C ALA A 303 18.77 21.59 -21.14
N LYS A 304 17.66 21.59 -21.88
CA LYS A 304 17.39 22.60 -22.91
C LYS A 304 16.77 23.85 -22.28
N GLY A 305 17.61 24.84 -21.99
CA GLY A 305 17.18 26.14 -21.46
C GLY A 305 16.92 26.12 -19.95
N SER A 306 16.12 27.07 -19.47
CA SER A 306 15.83 27.18 -18.04
C SER A 306 14.98 26.01 -17.56
N VAL A 307 15.49 25.27 -16.57
CA VAL A 307 14.74 24.19 -15.91
C VAL A 307 13.62 24.81 -15.07
N THR A 308 12.38 24.38 -15.32
CA THR A 308 11.19 24.81 -14.57
C THR A 308 10.39 23.57 -14.17
N GLY A 309 9.78 23.58 -12.99
CA GLY A 309 9.01 22.46 -12.49
C GLY A 309 8.78 22.52 -11.00
N GLN A 310 8.07 21.53 -10.47
CA GLN A 310 7.93 21.36 -9.03
C GLN A 310 9.26 20.91 -8.44
N LYS A 311 9.68 21.56 -7.35
CA LYS A 311 10.80 21.08 -6.55
C LYS A 311 10.32 19.98 -5.61
N HIS A 312 11.00 18.86 -5.67
CA HIS A 312 10.79 17.71 -4.79
C HIS A 312 11.93 17.67 -3.78
N VAL A 313 11.61 17.55 -2.50
CA VAL A 313 12.63 17.29 -1.48
C VAL A 313 12.98 15.82 -1.56
N MET A 314 14.26 15.52 -1.74
CA MET A 314 14.76 14.17 -1.83
C MET A 314 14.57 13.43 -0.49
N ASP A 315 14.01 12.23 -0.54
CA ASP A 315 13.80 11.38 0.62
C ASP A 315 14.12 9.90 0.34
N CYS A 316 13.81 9.02 1.30
CA CYS A 316 14.13 7.60 1.21
C CYS A 316 13.54 6.91 -0.02
N ILE A 317 12.34 7.32 -0.49
CA ILE A 317 11.67 6.65 -1.61
C ILE A 317 12.34 6.97 -2.94
N ASP A 318 13.11 8.05 -3.04
CA ASP A 318 13.82 8.39 -4.27
C ASP A 318 14.88 7.35 -4.62
N CYS A 319 15.47 6.70 -3.61
CA CYS A 319 16.42 5.60 -3.78
C CYS A 319 15.77 4.22 -3.55
N HIS A 320 14.90 4.09 -2.54
CA HIS A 320 14.24 2.84 -2.15
C HIS A 320 12.81 2.72 -2.69
N ASN A 321 12.58 3.16 -3.93
CA ASN A 321 11.25 3.26 -4.55
C ASN A 321 10.48 1.93 -4.70
N ARG A 322 11.13 0.81 -4.41
CA ARG A 322 10.56 -0.56 -4.45
C ARG A 322 10.71 -1.32 -3.14
N ALA A 323 10.77 -0.62 -2.01
CA ALA A 323 10.95 -1.22 -0.68
C ALA A 323 9.97 -2.36 -0.34
N ALA A 324 8.69 -2.21 -0.70
CA ALA A 324 7.62 -3.18 -0.39
C ALA A 324 7.03 -3.88 -1.62
N HIS A 325 7.43 -3.51 -2.83
CA HIS A 325 6.85 -4.05 -4.07
C HIS A 325 7.96 -4.25 -5.11
N SER A 326 8.69 -5.38 -5.00
CA SER A 326 9.76 -5.71 -5.95
C SER A 326 9.19 -6.27 -7.25
N PHE A 327 9.65 -5.71 -8.37
CA PHE A 327 9.44 -6.24 -9.72
C PHE A 327 10.83 -6.47 -10.31
N ASP A 328 11.25 -7.72 -10.33
CA ASP A 328 12.61 -8.12 -10.69
C ASP A 328 12.75 -8.21 -12.22
N THR A 329 13.98 -8.12 -12.74
CA THR A 329 14.25 -8.46 -14.14
C THR A 329 14.27 -9.98 -14.33
N PRO A 330 13.98 -10.51 -15.54
CA PRO A 330 13.92 -11.95 -15.76
C PRO A 330 15.27 -12.63 -15.48
N GLU A 331 16.38 -12.01 -15.88
CA GLU A 331 17.74 -12.45 -15.52
C GLU A 331 17.98 -12.50 -14.02
N GLU A 332 17.72 -11.41 -13.29
CA GLU A 332 18.03 -11.34 -11.86
C GLU A 332 17.26 -12.41 -11.07
N VAL A 333 15.95 -12.52 -11.33
CA VAL A 333 15.11 -13.49 -10.61
C VAL A 333 15.45 -14.93 -11.01
N LEU A 334 15.79 -15.19 -12.28
CA LEU A 334 16.19 -16.53 -12.72
C LEU A 334 17.50 -16.94 -12.06
N ASN A 335 18.52 -16.09 -12.11
CA ASN A 335 19.82 -16.33 -11.49
C ASN A 335 19.68 -16.57 -9.98
N ARG A 336 18.88 -15.74 -9.30
CA ARG A 336 18.59 -15.90 -7.86
C ARG A 336 17.93 -17.24 -7.54
N ASN A 337 17.01 -17.71 -8.39
CA ASN A 337 16.31 -18.99 -8.21
C ASN A 337 17.21 -20.19 -8.57
N MET A 338 18.04 -20.09 -9.62
CA MET A 338 19.04 -21.10 -9.97
C MET A 338 20.09 -21.28 -8.87
N ALA A 339 20.53 -20.19 -8.24
CA ALA A 339 21.40 -20.23 -7.07
C ALA A 339 20.75 -20.94 -5.85
N GLN A 340 19.42 -20.99 -5.79
CA GLN A 340 18.65 -21.76 -4.81
C GLN A 340 18.35 -23.20 -5.27
N GLY A 341 18.86 -23.60 -6.45
CA GLY A 341 18.77 -24.96 -6.99
C GLY A 341 17.57 -25.22 -7.91
N SER A 342 16.79 -24.21 -8.29
CA SER A 342 15.65 -24.39 -9.20
C SER A 342 15.45 -23.19 -10.11
N PRO A 343 15.61 -23.30 -11.44
CA PRO A 343 16.01 -24.51 -12.17
C PRO A 343 17.37 -25.07 -11.75
N ASN A 344 17.53 -26.40 -11.82
CA ASN A 344 18.81 -27.03 -11.53
C ASN A 344 19.79 -26.75 -12.68
N ALA A 345 20.93 -26.12 -12.37
CA ALA A 345 21.98 -25.78 -13.35
C ALA A 345 22.64 -27.00 -14.03
N SER A 346 22.42 -28.22 -13.54
CA SER A 346 22.86 -29.44 -14.25
C SER A 346 22.05 -29.75 -15.51
N LEU A 347 20.91 -29.10 -15.71
CA LEU A 347 20.10 -29.25 -16.91
C LEU A 347 20.71 -28.41 -18.05
N PRO A 348 21.06 -29.02 -19.20
CA PRO A 348 21.78 -28.31 -20.25
C PRO A 348 20.96 -27.15 -20.82
N PHE A 349 21.61 -26.00 -21.01
CA PHE A 349 21.01 -24.75 -21.51
C PHE A 349 19.80 -24.22 -20.74
N VAL A 350 19.59 -24.67 -19.50
CA VAL A 350 18.38 -24.32 -18.75
C VAL A 350 18.27 -22.82 -18.53
N HIS A 351 19.38 -22.10 -18.31
CA HIS A 351 19.36 -20.64 -18.13
C HIS A 351 18.84 -19.95 -19.39
N LYS A 352 19.48 -20.24 -20.54
CA LYS A 352 19.13 -19.67 -21.85
C LYS A 352 17.68 -19.94 -22.24
N GLU A 353 17.25 -21.20 -22.15
CA GLU A 353 15.88 -21.59 -22.54
C GLU A 353 14.85 -20.98 -21.57
N SER A 354 15.17 -20.94 -20.27
CA SER A 354 14.32 -20.28 -19.28
C SER A 354 14.14 -18.79 -19.58
N LEU A 355 15.20 -18.07 -19.90
CA LEU A 355 15.13 -16.65 -20.26
C LEU A 355 14.28 -16.42 -21.51
N ALA A 356 14.45 -17.24 -22.54
CA ALA A 356 13.67 -17.16 -23.77
C ALA A 356 12.16 -17.32 -23.48
N LEU A 357 11.80 -18.31 -22.66
CA LEU A 357 10.42 -18.55 -22.24
C LEU A 357 9.87 -17.43 -21.34
N LEU A 358 10.66 -16.91 -20.40
CA LEU A 358 10.23 -15.83 -19.51
C LEU A 358 10.01 -14.50 -20.24
N LYS A 359 10.83 -14.20 -21.27
CA LYS A 359 10.75 -12.97 -22.06
C LYS A 359 9.71 -13.03 -23.17
N ALA A 360 9.17 -14.20 -23.48
CA ALA A 360 8.14 -14.34 -24.50
C ALA A 360 6.85 -13.60 -24.13
N VAL A 361 6.13 -13.12 -25.15
CA VAL A 361 4.86 -12.41 -24.97
C VAL A 361 3.70 -13.41 -24.94
N TYR A 362 2.91 -13.36 -23.86
CA TYR A 362 1.74 -14.21 -23.68
C TYR A 362 0.45 -13.39 -23.51
N PRO A 363 -0.69 -13.82 -24.10
CA PRO A 363 -1.94 -13.06 -24.00
C PRO A 363 -2.54 -12.99 -22.59
N SER A 364 -2.33 -14.02 -21.76
CA SER A 364 -2.82 -14.06 -20.39
C SER A 364 -1.86 -14.83 -19.46
N PRO A 365 -1.93 -14.61 -18.13
CA PRO A 365 -1.16 -15.39 -17.16
C PRO A 365 -1.39 -16.90 -17.25
N GLU A 366 -2.62 -17.33 -17.53
CA GLU A 366 -2.98 -18.75 -17.64
C GLU A 366 -2.32 -19.38 -18.86
N ILE A 367 -2.34 -18.68 -20.00
CA ILE A 367 -1.66 -19.13 -21.22
C ILE A 367 -0.15 -19.15 -21.00
N ALA A 368 0.42 -18.11 -20.39
CA ALA A 368 1.84 -18.04 -20.07
C ALA A 368 2.29 -19.25 -19.25
N ARG A 369 1.59 -19.54 -18.14
CA ARG A 369 1.89 -20.70 -17.29
C ARG A 369 1.88 -22.01 -18.08
N SER A 370 0.88 -22.23 -18.93
CA SER A 370 0.80 -23.45 -19.73
C SER A 370 1.92 -23.55 -20.77
N ARG A 371 2.23 -22.45 -21.46
CA ARG A 371 3.22 -22.41 -22.55
C ARG A 371 4.65 -22.44 -22.06
N ILE A 372 4.96 -21.79 -20.93
CA ILE A 372 6.27 -21.87 -20.29
C ILE A 372 6.55 -23.31 -19.86
N VAL A 373 5.57 -23.95 -19.21
CA VAL A 373 5.72 -25.34 -18.77
C VAL A 373 5.88 -26.29 -19.95
N PHE A 374 5.02 -26.14 -20.96
CA PHE A 374 5.10 -26.95 -22.17
C PHE A 374 6.42 -26.74 -22.91
N GLY A 375 6.83 -25.48 -23.12
CA GLY A 375 8.03 -25.13 -23.89
C GLY A 375 9.30 -25.73 -23.31
N LEU A 376 9.50 -25.63 -21.98
CA LEU A 376 10.68 -26.22 -21.36
C LEU A 376 10.69 -27.75 -21.47
N LYS A 377 9.53 -28.39 -21.30
CA LYS A 377 9.40 -29.85 -21.44
C LYS A 377 9.66 -30.31 -22.87
N ASP A 378 9.07 -29.62 -23.85
CA ASP A 378 9.22 -29.90 -25.27
C ASP A 378 10.67 -29.74 -25.73
N PHE A 379 11.37 -28.71 -25.23
CA PHE A 379 12.81 -28.54 -25.46
C PHE A 379 13.62 -29.77 -25.03
N TYR A 380 13.45 -30.24 -23.79
CA TYR A 380 14.19 -31.42 -23.32
C TYR A 380 13.73 -32.72 -23.99
N GLN A 381 12.43 -32.87 -24.28
CA GLN A 381 11.90 -34.05 -24.96
C GLN A 381 12.44 -34.15 -26.40
N SER A 382 12.59 -33.02 -27.10
CA SER A 382 13.03 -32.97 -28.50
C SER A 382 14.55 -32.95 -28.66
N GLN A 383 15.26 -32.12 -27.89
CA GLN A 383 16.70 -31.88 -28.06
C GLN A 383 17.56 -32.76 -27.15
N TYR A 384 17.04 -33.16 -25.99
CA TYR A 384 17.78 -33.94 -24.99
C TYR A 384 17.01 -35.17 -24.46
N PRO A 385 16.61 -36.15 -25.29
CA PRO A 385 15.76 -37.27 -24.87
C PRO A 385 16.33 -38.10 -23.70
N ALA A 386 17.65 -38.21 -23.60
CA ALA A 386 18.32 -38.90 -22.50
C ALA A 386 18.14 -38.15 -21.16
N ILE A 387 18.29 -36.82 -21.16
CA ILE A 387 18.05 -35.96 -19.99
C ILE A 387 16.57 -35.97 -19.64
N TRP A 388 15.69 -35.88 -20.65
CA TRP A 388 14.26 -36.03 -20.46
C TRP A 388 13.94 -37.32 -19.70
N ASN A 389 14.41 -38.48 -20.16
CA ASN A 389 14.10 -39.76 -19.49
C ASN A 389 14.74 -39.91 -18.10
N GLY A 390 15.91 -39.30 -17.86
CA GLY A 390 16.65 -39.44 -16.60
C GLY A 390 16.32 -38.40 -15.53
N GLN A 391 15.83 -37.22 -15.91
CA GLN A 391 15.71 -36.05 -15.03
C GLN A 391 14.33 -35.36 -15.10
N GLN A 392 13.26 -36.08 -15.46
CA GLN A 392 11.89 -35.53 -15.58
C GLN A 392 11.46 -34.69 -14.37
N THR A 393 11.75 -35.15 -13.16
CA THR A 393 11.38 -34.43 -11.93
C THR A 393 12.03 -33.05 -11.86
N GLN A 394 13.30 -32.92 -12.27
CA GLN A 394 14.01 -31.65 -12.26
C GLN A 394 13.49 -30.71 -13.35
N ILE A 395 13.19 -31.23 -14.54
CA ILE A 395 12.57 -30.48 -15.64
C ILE A 395 11.19 -29.98 -15.22
N ASP A 396 10.39 -30.82 -14.58
CA ASP A 396 9.07 -30.48 -14.07
C ASP A 396 9.12 -29.40 -12.98
N GLN A 397 10.11 -29.49 -12.10
CA GLN A 397 10.34 -28.48 -11.06
C GLN A 397 10.78 -27.16 -11.69
N ALA A 398 11.75 -27.18 -12.61
CA ALA A 398 12.20 -26.00 -13.35
C ALA A 398 11.03 -25.32 -14.06
N ALA A 399 10.24 -26.06 -14.83
CA ALA A 399 9.06 -25.57 -15.54
C ALA A 399 8.04 -24.87 -14.60
N LYS A 400 7.79 -25.46 -13.42
CA LYS A 400 6.90 -24.86 -12.40
C LYS A 400 7.50 -23.61 -11.78
N THR A 401 8.82 -23.58 -11.53
CA THR A 401 9.53 -22.38 -11.07
C THR A 401 9.41 -21.27 -12.08
N LEU A 402 9.65 -21.52 -13.38
CA LEU A 402 9.54 -20.49 -14.42
C LEU A 402 8.12 -19.91 -14.50
N ALA A 403 7.10 -20.77 -14.49
CA ALA A 403 5.72 -20.29 -14.46
C ALA A 403 5.42 -19.41 -13.23
N THR A 404 5.99 -19.76 -12.08
CA THR A 404 5.85 -18.98 -10.84
C THR A 404 6.58 -17.64 -10.93
N ILE A 405 7.81 -17.62 -11.46
CA ILE A 405 8.59 -16.41 -11.72
C ILE A 405 7.79 -15.45 -12.60
N TYR A 406 7.24 -15.95 -13.71
CA TYR A 406 6.43 -15.15 -14.62
C TYR A 406 5.18 -14.58 -13.93
N SER A 407 4.39 -15.43 -13.25
CA SER A 407 3.16 -15.00 -12.59
C SER A 407 3.37 -14.02 -11.43
N ARG A 408 4.59 -13.89 -10.91
CA ARG A 408 4.93 -12.90 -9.87
C ARG A 408 5.27 -11.52 -10.42
N ASN A 409 5.69 -11.43 -11.68
CA ASN A 409 6.24 -10.19 -12.23
C ASN A 409 5.46 -9.66 -13.44
N VAL A 410 4.73 -10.50 -14.16
CA VAL A 410 4.07 -10.13 -15.42
C VAL A 410 2.55 -10.25 -15.29
N PHE A 411 1.85 -9.13 -15.49
CA PHE A 411 0.40 -9.00 -15.40
C PHE A 411 -0.13 -8.29 -16.66
N PRO A 412 -0.37 -9.02 -17.76
CA PRO A 412 -0.77 -8.44 -19.05
C PRO A 412 -2.02 -7.55 -18.97
N PHE A 413 -3.00 -7.93 -18.14
CA PHE A 413 -4.24 -7.14 -17.97
C PHE A 413 -4.02 -5.75 -17.35
N MET A 414 -2.88 -5.53 -16.67
CA MET A 414 -2.45 -4.23 -16.14
C MET A 414 -1.30 -3.61 -16.94
N ASN A 415 -0.93 -4.16 -18.11
CA ASN A 415 0.26 -3.77 -18.87
C ASN A 415 1.54 -3.77 -18.01
N VAL A 416 1.64 -4.69 -17.05
CA VAL A 416 2.87 -4.90 -16.27
C VAL A 416 3.64 -6.05 -16.89
N THR A 417 4.87 -5.75 -17.31
CA THR A 417 5.87 -6.69 -17.83
C THR A 417 7.25 -6.36 -17.25
N TRP A 418 8.26 -7.15 -17.60
CA TRP A 418 9.65 -6.90 -17.26
C TRP A 418 10.05 -5.45 -17.58
N GLY A 419 10.66 -4.75 -16.63
CA GLY A 419 11.10 -3.38 -16.83
C GLY A 419 10.02 -2.29 -16.66
N THR A 420 8.76 -2.65 -16.39
CA THR A 420 7.65 -1.66 -16.31
C THR A 420 7.78 -0.70 -15.14
N HIS A 421 8.38 -1.16 -14.05
CA HIS A 421 8.44 -0.47 -12.78
C HIS A 421 9.89 -0.14 -12.44
N PRO A 422 10.31 1.14 -12.51
CA PRO A 422 11.67 1.53 -12.19
C PRO A 422 12.09 1.08 -10.79
N ASN A 423 13.36 0.68 -10.66
CA ASN A 423 14.02 0.37 -9.41
C ASN A 423 15.30 1.20 -9.31
N ASN A 424 15.38 2.05 -8.28
CA ASN A 424 16.46 3.02 -8.15
C ASN A 424 17.61 2.54 -7.24
N LEU A 425 17.58 1.28 -6.76
CA LEU A 425 18.56 0.76 -5.80
C LEU A 425 19.95 0.56 -6.40
N GLY A 426 20.04 0.38 -7.71
CA GLY A 426 21.29 0.18 -8.46
C GLY A 426 21.19 0.80 -9.84
N HIS A 427 22.24 0.60 -10.66
CA HIS A 427 22.35 1.28 -11.96
C HIS A 427 22.53 0.33 -13.18
N ASN A 428 22.23 -0.96 -13.03
CA ASN A 428 22.41 -1.94 -14.10
C ASN A 428 21.22 -1.95 -15.06
N ASP A 429 19.99 -2.01 -14.52
CA ASP A 429 18.76 -2.09 -15.33
C ASP A 429 18.05 -0.74 -15.48
N TYR A 430 18.33 0.18 -14.57
CA TYR A 430 17.77 1.53 -14.50
C TYR A 430 18.88 2.53 -14.19
N PRO A 431 18.68 3.85 -14.41
CA PRO A 431 19.72 4.83 -14.11
C PRO A 431 20.08 4.93 -12.62
N GLY A 432 19.13 4.69 -11.70
CA GLY A 432 19.39 4.70 -10.25
C GLY A 432 19.99 6.03 -9.77
N CYS A 433 21.19 5.96 -9.18
CA CYS A 433 21.93 7.15 -8.73
C CYS A 433 22.44 8.01 -9.90
N PHE A 434 22.66 7.44 -11.09
CA PHE A 434 23.10 8.18 -12.28
C PHE A 434 22.06 9.17 -12.82
N ARG A 435 20.84 9.20 -12.25
CA ARG A 435 19.91 10.31 -12.52
C ARG A 435 20.46 11.68 -12.11
N CYS A 436 21.38 11.70 -11.14
CA CYS A 436 22.07 12.92 -10.68
C CYS A 436 23.61 12.79 -10.76
N HIS A 437 24.15 11.58 -10.64
CA HIS A 437 25.59 11.31 -10.61
C HIS A 437 26.19 10.99 -11.99
N ASP A 438 25.61 11.54 -13.06
CA ASP A 438 26.01 11.28 -14.46
C ASP A 438 27.29 11.99 -14.91
N GLY A 439 27.83 12.90 -14.08
CA GLY A 439 28.94 13.80 -14.45
C GLY A 439 28.53 14.97 -15.35
N SER A 440 27.24 15.09 -15.69
CA SER A 440 26.66 16.15 -16.52
C SER A 440 26.06 17.28 -15.68
N HIS A 441 25.79 17.01 -14.40
CA HIS A 441 25.25 17.96 -13.43
C HIS A 441 26.31 18.93 -12.91
N ASN A 442 26.29 20.17 -13.41
CA ASN A 442 27.31 21.16 -13.15
C ASN A 442 26.74 22.44 -12.53
N THR A 443 27.49 23.02 -11.60
CA THR A 443 27.26 24.39 -11.11
C THR A 443 27.77 25.41 -12.14
N LYS A 444 27.32 26.66 -12.04
CA LYS A 444 27.87 27.78 -12.84
C LYS A 444 29.36 28.03 -12.62
N ALA A 445 29.88 27.63 -11.45
CA ALA A 445 31.30 27.76 -11.10
C ALA A 445 32.15 26.56 -11.60
N GLY A 446 31.53 25.56 -12.25
CA GLY A 446 32.23 24.41 -12.83
C GLY A 446 32.41 23.21 -11.88
N ALA A 447 31.91 23.26 -10.64
CA ALA A 447 31.84 22.08 -9.78
C ALA A 447 30.74 21.12 -10.27
N SER A 448 31.01 19.82 -10.28
CA SER A 448 30.09 18.78 -10.75
C SER A 448 29.67 17.84 -9.62
N ILE A 449 28.51 17.21 -9.76
CA ILE A 449 28.17 16.04 -8.94
C ILE A 449 29.07 14.87 -9.39
N SER A 450 29.83 14.30 -8.46
CA SER A 450 30.80 13.23 -8.76
C SER A 450 30.12 12.00 -9.36
N ASN A 451 30.71 11.44 -10.41
CA ASN A 451 30.34 10.16 -11.03
C ASN A 451 31.37 9.05 -10.74
N ASP A 452 32.27 9.27 -9.77
CA ASP A 452 33.25 8.26 -9.36
C ASP A 452 32.55 7.08 -8.67
N CYS A 453 32.70 5.89 -9.24
CA CYS A 453 32.10 4.66 -8.76
C CYS A 453 32.53 4.33 -7.32
N SER A 454 33.78 4.66 -6.96
CA SER A 454 34.37 4.33 -5.65
C SER A 454 33.71 5.07 -4.48
N VAL A 455 32.98 6.15 -4.75
CA VAL A 455 32.14 6.85 -3.76
C VAL A 455 30.98 5.98 -3.29
N CYS A 456 30.47 5.11 -4.16
CA CYS A 456 29.30 4.27 -3.90
C CYS A 456 29.70 2.83 -3.59
N HIS A 457 30.62 2.25 -4.36
CA HIS A 457 31.05 0.87 -4.16
C HIS A 457 32.43 0.58 -4.74
N ASN A 458 33.04 -0.49 -4.26
CA ASN A 458 34.22 -1.11 -4.86
C ASN A 458 33.87 -2.49 -5.41
N LEU A 459 34.35 -2.78 -6.63
CA LEU A 459 34.27 -4.11 -7.21
C LEU A 459 35.45 -4.93 -6.68
N LEU A 460 35.14 -6.01 -5.96
CA LEU A 460 36.14 -6.92 -5.40
C LEU A 460 36.41 -8.11 -6.32
N ALA A 461 35.39 -8.51 -7.09
CA ALA A 461 35.46 -9.49 -8.16
C ALA A 461 34.28 -9.26 -9.13
N THR A 462 34.49 -9.55 -10.40
CA THR A 462 33.47 -9.39 -11.45
C THR A 462 33.45 -10.64 -12.31
N ASP A 463 32.31 -11.33 -12.31
CA ASP A 463 32.04 -12.52 -13.13
C ASP A 463 33.13 -13.60 -13.03
N GLU A 464 33.64 -13.82 -11.82
CA GLU A 464 34.66 -14.84 -11.55
C GLU A 464 33.98 -16.15 -11.10
N ALA A 465 34.45 -17.29 -11.62
CA ALA A 465 33.88 -18.60 -11.25
C ALA A 465 34.16 -18.97 -9.78
N ASN A 466 35.34 -18.64 -9.26
CA ASN A 466 35.75 -18.96 -7.88
C ASN A 466 36.52 -17.77 -7.27
N PRO A 467 35.84 -16.67 -6.93
CA PRO A 467 36.48 -15.52 -6.30
C PRO A 467 37.14 -15.94 -4.99
N LYS A 468 38.44 -15.63 -4.84
CA LYS A 468 39.22 -15.99 -3.64
C LYS A 468 38.53 -15.53 -2.35
N LEU A 469 37.96 -14.33 -2.37
CA LEU A 469 37.30 -13.73 -1.22
C LEU A 469 36.08 -14.54 -0.71
N LEU A 470 35.34 -15.24 -1.58
CA LEU A 470 34.23 -16.09 -1.13
C LEU A 470 34.74 -17.27 -0.29
N SER A 471 35.85 -17.88 -0.71
CA SER A 471 36.48 -18.98 0.03
C SER A 471 37.02 -18.50 1.38
N GLU A 472 37.64 -17.32 1.43
CA GLU A 472 38.20 -16.72 2.66
C GLU A 472 37.10 -16.37 3.67
N LEU A 473 35.89 -16.03 3.19
CA LEU A 473 34.72 -15.73 4.01
C LEU A 473 33.88 -16.97 4.36
N GLY A 474 34.26 -18.16 3.87
CA GLY A 474 33.52 -19.41 4.13
C GLY A 474 32.14 -19.46 3.48
N MET A 475 31.97 -18.79 2.33
CA MET A 475 30.69 -18.67 1.61
C MET A 475 30.66 -19.47 0.29
N GLN A 476 31.49 -20.52 0.17
CA GLN A 476 31.53 -21.43 -0.99
C GLN A 476 30.51 -22.56 -0.90
#